data_AF-A0A539EEW2-F1
#
_entry.id   AF-A0A539EEW2-F1
#
_cell.length_a   1.000
_cell.length_b   1.000
_cell.length_c   1.000
_cell.angle_alpha   90.00
_cell.angle_beta   90.00
_cell.angle_gamma   90.00
#
_symmetry.space_group_name_H-M   'P 1'
#
loop_
_entity.id
_entity.type
_entity.pdbx_description
1 polymer ?
#
loop_
_entity_poly.entity_id
_entity_poly.type
_entity_poly.pdbx_seq_one_letter_code
_entity_poly.pdbx_strand_id
1 'polypeptide(L)'
;QQLNQRLREAGLPVQVANLSSIWTVCYTQPSRYNWMLQYYLRAEGLALSWVGTGRFIFSLNYTDRDFAAVAERFIAAAQAMQQDGWWWSNGTLTNKSIKRNILREMIVSRF
;
A
#
# COMPACT_ATOMS: atom_id res chain seq x y z
N GLN A 1 -3.10 -16.50 -1.23
CA GLN A 1 -3.06 -16.48 0.25
C GLN A 1 -1.65 -16.31 0.80
N GLN A 2 -0.62 -16.92 0.20
CA GLN A 2 0.77 -16.83 0.66
C GLN A 2 1.30 -15.40 0.84
N LEU A 3 1.02 -14.47 -0.09
CA LEU A 3 1.45 -13.06 0.02
C LEU A 3 0.92 -12.38 1.29
N ASN A 4 -0.40 -12.44 1.56
CA ASN A 4 -0.98 -11.83 2.76
C ASN A 4 -0.44 -12.44 4.05
N GLN A 5 -0.12 -13.74 4.04
CA GLN A 5 0.51 -14.37 5.20
C GLN A 5 1.88 -13.75 5.46
N ARG A 6 2.73 -13.64 4.44
CA ARG A 6 4.06 -13.03 4.54
C ARG A 6 4.01 -11.55 4.93
N LEU A 7 3.05 -10.80 4.39
CA LEU A 7 2.83 -9.40 4.77
C LEU A 7 2.49 -9.26 6.26
N ARG A 8 1.63 -10.15 6.79
CA ARG A 8 1.29 -10.18 8.22
C ARG A 8 2.47 -10.59 9.09
N GLU A 9 3.21 -11.62 8.69
CA GLU A 9 4.41 -12.09 9.42
C GLU A 9 5.50 -11.01 9.48
N ALA A 10 5.65 -10.23 8.40
CA ALA A 10 6.53 -9.08 8.36
C ALA A 10 5.98 -7.83 9.09
N GLY A 11 4.79 -7.91 9.69
CA GLY A 11 4.18 -6.80 10.42
C GLY A 11 3.82 -5.60 9.52
N LEU A 12 3.60 -5.83 8.22
CA LEU A 12 3.33 -4.76 7.26
C LEU A 12 1.85 -4.37 7.27
N PRO A 13 1.50 -3.07 7.30
CA PRO A 13 0.11 -2.60 7.44
C PRO A 13 -0.67 -2.61 6.11
N VAL A 14 -0.44 -3.62 5.28
CA VAL A 14 -1.05 -3.79 3.95
C VAL A 14 -1.47 -5.24 3.72
N GLN A 15 -2.52 -5.41 2.93
CA GLN A 15 -2.97 -6.71 2.45
C GLN A 15 -3.49 -6.57 1.02
N VAL A 16 -3.54 -7.67 0.30
CA VAL A 16 -4.03 -7.72 -1.07
C VAL A 16 -5.30 -8.57 -1.13
N ALA A 17 -6.39 -7.97 -1.61
CA ALA A 17 -7.58 -8.71 -2.01
C ALA A 17 -7.47 -9.08 -3.50
N ASN A 18 -7.59 -10.36 -3.82
CA ASN A 18 -7.57 -10.84 -5.20
C ASN A 18 -9.00 -11.13 -5.69
N LEU A 19 -9.37 -10.56 -6.84
CA LEU A 19 -10.48 -11.02 -7.66
C LEU A 19 -9.96 -11.40 -9.06
N SER A 20 -9.84 -12.70 -9.33
CA SER A 20 -9.32 -13.26 -10.58
C SER A 20 -7.88 -12.79 -10.90
N SER A 21 -7.71 -11.91 -11.90
CA SER A 21 -6.43 -11.33 -12.31
C SER A 21 -6.23 -9.91 -11.76
N ILE A 22 -7.07 -9.48 -10.81
CA ILE A 22 -7.01 -8.14 -10.24
C ILE A 22 -6.63 -8.25 -8.76
N TRP A 23 -5.52 -7.62 -8.39
CA TRP A 23 -5.17 -7.40 -7.00
C TRP A 23 -5.54 -5.98 -6.59
N THR A 24 -6.20 -5.85 -5.46
CA THR A 24 -6.51 -4.57 -4.82
C THR A 24 -5.75 -4.47 -3.52
N VAL A 25 -4.94 -3.41 -3.37
CA VAL A 25 -4.21 -3.14 -2.13
C VAL A 25 -5.16 -2.50 -1.10
N CYS A 26 -5.24 -3.13 0.06
CA CYS A 26 -6.01 -2.67 1.21
C CYS A 26 -5.04 -2.34 2.36
N TYR A 27 -5.25 -1.20 3.01
CA TYR A 27 -4.45 -0.79 4.16
C TYR A 27 -5.13 -1.24 5.44
N THR A 28 -4.40 -1.95 6.30
CA THR A 28 -4.91 -2.45 7.59
C THR A 28 -4.76 -1.44 8.71
N GLN A 29 -3.95 -0.39 8.48
CA GLN A 29 -3.74 0.71 9.42
C GLN A 29 -4.09 2.07 8.78
N PRO A 30 -4.75 2.97 9.51
CA PRO A 30 -4.95 4.35 9.05
C PRO A 30 -3.61 5.08 8.88
N SER A 31 -3.38 5.65 7.70
CA SER A 31 -2.25 6.56 7.45
C SER A 31 -2.61 7.58 6.38
N ARG A 32 -2.14 8.83 6.58
CA ARG A 32 -2.25 9.89 5.57
C ARG A 32 -1.31 9.68 4.37
N TYR A 33 -0.31 8.82 4.53
CA TYR A 33 0.76 8.59 3.57
C TYR A 33 0.59 7.31 2.77
N ASN A 34 -0.58 6.66 2.80
CA ASN A 34 -0.84 5.45 2.00
C ASN A 34 -0.55 5.65 0.50
N TRP A 35 -0.71 6.87 -0.01
CA TRP A 35 -0.36 7.21 -1.40
C TRP A 35 1.14 7.09 -1.72
N MET A 36 2.04 7.11 -0.72
CA MET A 36 3.48 6.96 -0.93
C MET A 36 3.87 5.57 -1.43
N LEU A 37 3.08 4.53 -1.09
CA LEU A 37 3.40 3.16 -1.45
C LEU A 37 3.61 2.97 -2.96
N GLN A 38 2.91 3.75 -3.80
CA GLN A 38 3.09 3.69 -5.25
C GLN A 38 4.52 4.04 -5.70
N TYR A 39 5.22 4.92 -4.97
CA TYR A 39 6.59 5.31 -5.30
C TYR A 39 7.59 4.21 -4.90
N TYR A 40 7.37 3.56 -3.76
CA TYR A 40 8.17 2.41 -3.34
C TYR A 40 7.96 1.22 -4.28
N LEU A 41 6.71 0.94 -4.67
CA LEU A 41 6.41 -0.09 -5.66
C LEU A 41 7.09 0.21 -7.00
N ARG A 42 7.06 1.47 -7.44
CA ARG A 42 7.75 1.89 -8.66
C ARG A 42 9.27 1.72 -8.55
N ALA A 43 9.87 2.00 -7.40
CA ALA A 43 11.30 1.79 -7.16
C ALA A 43 11.69 0.30 -7.27
N GLU A 44 10.80 -0.61 -6.85
CA GLU A 44 10.94 -2.06 -7.03
C GLU A 44 10.51 -2.56 -8.43
N GLY A 45 10.26 -1.65 -9.38
CA GLY A 45 9.88 -1.97 -10.76
C GLY A 45 8.45 -2.48 -10.92
N LEU A 46 7.56 -2.21 -9.96
CA LEU A 46 6.14 -2.53 -10.02
C LEU A 46 5.31 -1.29 -10.36
N ALA A 47 4.69 -1.29 -11.55
CA ALA A 47 3.80 -0.21 -11.96
C ALA A 47 2.36 -0.49 -11.51
N LEU A 48 1.79 0.45 -10.74
CA LEU A 48 0.36 0.47 -10.45
C LEU A 48 -0.41 1.09 -11.62
N SER A 49 -1.63 0.60 -11.87
CA SER A 49 -2.58 1.30 -12.75
C SER A 49 -2.85 2.68 -12.15
N TRP A 50 -2.73 3.74 -12.97
CA TRP A 50 -2.88 5.16 -12.58
C TRP A 50 -4.29 5.56 -12.09
N VAL A 51 -5.19 4.60 -11.89
CA VAL A 51 -6.59 4.83 -11.50
C VAL A 51 -6.90 4.20 -10.15
N GLY A 52 -6.99 5.05 -9.11
CA GLY A 52 -7.53 4.70 -7.79
C GLY A 52 -6.63 3.82 -6.93
N THR A 53 -7.23 3.27 -5.85
CA THR A 53 -6.59 2.54 -4.74
C THR A 53 -5.76 1.33 -5.20
N GLY A 54 -4.51 1.58 -5.58
CA GLY A 54 -3.43 0.60 -5.80
C GLY A 54 -3.88 -0.75 -6.36
N ARG A 55 -4.30 -0.79 -7.63
CA ARG A 55 -4.68 -2.04 -8.30
C ARG A 55 -3.58 -2.55 -9.21
N PHE A 56 -3.33 -3.86 -9.16
CA PHE A 56 -2.58 -4.58 -10.16
C PHE A 56 -3.56 -5.33 -11.05
N ILE A 57 -3.39 -5.20 -12.36
CA ILE A 57 -4.17 -5.93 -13.35
C ILE A 57 -3.17 -6.81 -14.08
N PHE A 58 -3.27 -8.11 -13.87
CA PHE A 58 -2.38 -9.08 -14.47
C PHE A 58 -2.96 -9.56 -15.81
N SER A 59 -2.09 -9.73 -16.79
CA SER A 59 -2.45 -10.45 -18.03
C SER A 59 -2.67 -11.93 -17.70
N LEU A 60 -3.55 -12.59 -18.45
CA LEU A 60 -3.82 -14.03 -18.31
C LEU A 60 -2.58 -14.90 -18.55
N ASN A 61 -1.53 -14.35 -19.15
CA ASN A 61 -0.28 -15.04 -19.42
C ASN A 61 0.70 -15.05 -18.23
N TYR A 62 0.32 -14.51 -17.07
CA TYR A 62 1.19 -14.52 -15.89
C TYR A 62 1.37 -15.94 -15.35
N THR A 63 2.62 -16.34 -15.18
CA THR A 63 2.98 -17.62 -14.57
C THR A 63 3.10 -17.48 -13.05
N ASP A 64 3.07 -18.60 -12.34
CA ASP A 64 3.30 -18.63 -10.88
C ASP A 64 4.64 -17.99 -10.49
N ARG A 65 5.67 -18.14 -11.33
CA ARG A 65 6.98 -17.52 -11.13
C ARG A 65 6.91 -16.01 -11.22
N ASP A 66 6.12 -15.47 -12.15
CA ASP A 66 5.93 -14.02 -12.29
C ASP A 66 5.17 -13.47 -11.07
N PHE A 67 4.15 -14.18 -10.59
CA PHE A 67 3.45 -13.82 -9.36
C PHE A 67 4.36 -13.83 -8.14
N ALA A 68 5.24 -14.83 -8.01
CA ALA A 68 6.21 -14.88 -6.93
C ALA A 68 7.18 -13.69 -6.97
N ALA A 69 7.70 -13.34 -8.15
CA ALA A 69 8.58 -12.17 -8.32
C ALA A 69 7.88 -10.85 -7.96
N VAL A 70 6.60 -10.70 -8.33
CA VAL A 70 5.79 -9.54 -7.93
C VAL A 70 5.57 -9.53 -6.41
N ALA A 71 5.30 -10.67 -5.79
CA ALA A 71 5.12 -10.78 -4.35
C ALA A 71 6.38 -10.38 -3.57
N GLU A 72 7.57 -10.83 -4.00
CA GLU A 72 8.85 -10.44 -3.39
C GLU A 72 9.06 -8.92 -3.45
N ARG A 73 8.93 -8.34 -4.65
CA ARG A 73 9.08 -6.90 -4.87
C ARG A 73 8.06 -6.07 -4.10
N PHE A 74 6.83 -6.57 -3.99
CA PHE A 74 5.78 -5.91 -3.22
C PHE A 74 6.13 -5.85 -1.72
N ILE A 75 6.64 -6.97 -1.17
CA ILE A 75 7.08 -7.03 0.22
C ILE A 75 8.27 -6.09 0.45
N ALA A 76 9.26 -6.10 -0.44
CA ALA A 76 10.43 -5.22 -0.36
C ALA A 76 10.03 -3.73 -0.35
N ALA A 77 9.15 -3.31 -1.26
CA ALA A 77 8.62 -1.95 -1.30
C ALA A 77 7.90 -1.56 0.00
N ALA A 78 7.08 -2.45 0.54
CA ALA A 78 6.38 -2.21 1.79
C ALA A 78 7.36 -2.14 2.97
N GLN A 79 8.36 -3.01 3.05
CA GLN A 79 9.38 -2.97 4.09
C GLN A 79 10.17 -1.66 4.05
N ALA A 80 10.60 -1.21 2.87
CA ALA A 80 11.29 0.06 2.72
C ALA A 80 10.43 1.24 3.21
N MET A 81 9.15 1.29 2.81
CA MET A 81 8.24 2.33 3.28
C MET A 81 8.01 2.30 4.80
N GLN A 82 7.97 1.10 5.40
CA GLN A 82 7.85 0.93 6.85
C GLN A 82 9.11 1.40 7.57
N GLN A 83 10.30 1.05 7.07
CA GLN A 83 11.59 1.45 7.64
C GLN A 83 11.77 2.96 7.61
N ASP A 84 11.31 3.63 6.55
CA ASP A 84 11.30 5.10 6.44
C ASP A 84 10.23 5.76 7.32
N GLY A 85 9.40 4.98 8.03
CA GLY A 85 8.47 5.47 9.04
C GLY A 85 7.17 6.06 8.51
N TRP A 86 6.82 5.86 7.23
CA TRP A 86 5.63 6.48 6.64
C TRP A 86 4.29 5.97 7.20
N TRP A 87 4.26 4.76 7.74
CA TRP A 87 3.09 4.21 8.44
C TRP A 87 3.09 4.45 9.94
N TRP A 88 3.92 5.37 10.43
CA TRP A 88 3.90 5.77 11.82
C TRP A 88 2.51 6.24 12.25
N SER A 89 2.07 5.77 13.42
CA SER A 89 0.81 6.15 14.04
C SER A 89 0.95 6.07 15.56
N ASN A 90 0.35 7.02 16.27
CA ASN A 90 0.31 7.08 17.73
C ASN A 90 -0.77 6.17 18.34
N GLY A 91 -1.33 5.22 17.58
CA GLY A 91 -2.39 4.30 18.04
C GLY A 91 -3.78 4.92 18.20
N THR A 92 -3.92 6.25 18.14
CA THR A 92 -5.20 6.98 18.25
C THR A 92 -5.68 7.57 16.92
N LEU A 93 -4.83 7.51 15.89
CA LEU A 93 -5.18 7.93 14.54
C LEU A 93 -6.26 7.03 13.94
N THR A 94 -7.30 7.66 13.42
CA THR A 94 -8.37 7.03 12.65
C THR A 94 -8.48 7.74 11.31
N ASN A 95 -9.05 7.08 10.31
CA ASN A 95 -9.32 7.73 9.02
C ASN A 95 -10.17 9.02 9.18
N LYS A 96 -11.06 9.06 10.17
CA LYS A 96 -11.87 10.25 10.48
C LYS A 96 -11.03 11.39 11.05
N SER A 97 -10.14 11.11 12.01
CA SER A 97 -9.28 12.15 12.58
C SER A 97 -8.25 12.66 11.57
N ILE A 98 -7.67 11.78 10.75
CA ILE A 98 -6.77 12.16 9.64
C ILE A 98 -7.44 13.17 8.70
N LYS A 99 -8.64 12.84 8.19
CA LYS A 99 -9.39 13.73 7.29
C LYS A 99 -9.69 15.09 7.91
N ARG A 100 -10.06 15.12 9.20
CA ARG A 100 -10.32 16.37 9.93
C ARG A 100 -9.06 17.22 10.10
N ASN A 101 -7.93 16.61 10.41
CA ASN A 101 -6.66 17.32 10.58
C ASN A 101 -6.18 17.92 9.26
N ILE A 102 -6.21 17.13 8.18
CA ILE A 102 -5.86 17.62 6.82
C ILE A 102 -6.75 18.80 6.41
N LEU A 103 -8.06 18.73 6.66
CA LEU A 103 -8.97 19.84 6.37
C LEU A 103 -8.62 21.10 7.18
N ARG A 104 -8.32 20.95 8.47
CA ARG A 104 -7.90 22.09 9.32
C ARG A 104 -6.58 22.68 8.85
N GLU A 105 -5.60 21.84 8.52
CA GLU A 105 -4.29 22.27 7.98
C GLU A 105 -4.48 23.13 6.72
N MET A 106 -5.35 22.70 5.79
CA MET A 106 -5.66 23.47 4.58
C MET A 106 -6.33 24.82 4.85
N ILE A 107 -7.20 24.92 5.87
CA ILE A 107 -7.85 26.17 6.24
C ILE A 107 -6.84 27.12 6.86
N VAL A 108 -6.02 26.64 7.81
CA VAL A 108 -4.98 27.44 8.47
C VAL A 108 -3.91 27.87 7.48
N SER A 109 -3.54 27.05 6.48
CA SER A 109 -2.55 27.46 5.47
C SER A 109 -3.05 28.51 4.47
N ARG A 110 -4.36 28.81 4.48
CA ARG A 110 -5.00 29.73 3.53
C ARG A 110 -5.23 31.13 4.11
N PHE A 111 -5.05 31.29 5.41
CA PHE A 111 -5.19 32.55 6.17
C PHE A 111 -3.88 32.85 6.89
#